data_AF-A0A2V9G3I7-F1
#
_entry.id   AF-A0A2V9G3I7-F1
#
_cell.length_a   1.000
_cell.length_b   1.000
_cell.length_c   1.000
_cell.angle_alpha   90.00
_cell.angle_beta   90.00
_cell.angle_gamma   90.00
#
_symmetry.space_group_name_H-M   'P 1'
#
loop_
_entity.id
_entity.type
_entity.pdbx_description
1 polymer ?
#
loop_
_entity_poly.entity_id
_entity_poly.type
_entity_poly.pdbx_seq_one_letter_code
_entity_poly.pdbx_strand_id
1 'polypeptide(L)'
;MSVIAPETPTTPGSPANSTSDRYLQILLFICGLILRFGFVLWKKTYVRAPGSILPFGAEICSIAEHIVRGQGFSAPFYQDTGPTAWIAPVYPYLCALVFRIFGIYSETSALVLIGIQCIIAAATGVAIYGLGRRSLGTQVGLCAAWIWALSPFFFRWPVSWIWDFTASAFLLSVVFIVTLDVAEKNSRRLWLAFGAIWALIALTNPALLSVMPFTFAYVGFVNHRALRRWLAPMTLAGVLFAALVSPWLIRNELVFGRPVFFRSNYWFEFHLGNYHFSNGMGYAGIHPGLNPGELQKYAAWGEMRYIDYYKQDSLAFIRKYPSEFVHLTLHRALWFWDGSLLIYWTREWWKAWEFWPLSLLGWLGILFALTRRPRGWLLFSAAIIIYPIPYYLAYPTAKYRHAIEPELILLSVYLAFVVWGEIRALAHRKA
;
A
#
# COMPACT_ATOMS: atom_id res chain seq x y z
N MET A 1 -41.55 5.38 -7.67
CA MET A 1 -41.02 4.01 -7.50
C MET A 1 -39.60 4.00 -8.04
N SER A 2 -38.49 3.82 -7.33
CA SER A 2 -38.20 3.53 -5.92
C SER A 2 -37.34 4.69 -5.35
N VAL A 3 -37.83 5.32 -4.28
CA VAL A 3 -37.04 6.28 -3.52
C VAL A 3 -36.07 5.46 -2.68
N ILE A 4 -34.81 5.40 -3.10
CA ILE A 4 -33.73 4.79 -2.33
C ILE A 4 -33.63 5.59 -1.03
N ALA A 5 -33.97 4.94 0.08
CA ALA A 5 -33.89 5.53 1.41
C ALA A 5 -32.49 6.13 1.63
N PRO A 6 -32.37 7.26 2.36
CA PRO A 6 -31.06 7.68 2.87
C PRO A 6 -30.44 6.47 3.57
N GLU A 7 -29.15 6.20 3.33
CA GLU A 7 -28.40 5.13 4.00
C GLU A 7 -28.83 5.14 5.46
N THR A 8 -29.63 4.14 5.85
CA THR A 8 -30.23 4.11 7.18
C THR A 8 -29.08 4.23 8.16
N PRO A 9 -29.12 5.18 9.10
CA PRO A 9 -28.14 5.20 10.16
C PRO A 9 -28.23 3.82 10.79
N THR A 10 -27.18 3.01 10.65
CA THR A 10 -27.00 1.83 11.49
C THR A 10 -27.25 2.34 12.89
N THR A 11 -28.31 1.84 13.53
CA THR A 11 -28.65 2.16 14.91
C THR A 11 -27.34 2.17 15.68
N PRO A 12 -26.97 3.27 16.37
CA PRO A 12 -25.76 3.26 17.15
C PRO A 12 -25.94 2.13 18.16
N GLY A 13 -25.20 1.04 17.98
CA GLY A 13 -25.05 0.04 19.02
C GLY A 13 -24.68 0.80 20.30
N SER A 14 -25.27 0.38 21.42
CA SER A 14 -25.18 0.96 22.78
C SER A 14 -24.03 1.93 22.98
N PRO A 15 -24.24 3.08 23.66
CA PRO A 15 -23.23 4.11 23.84
C PRO A 15 -21.90 3.45 24.20
N ALA A 16 -20.95 3.53 23.25
CA ALA A 16 -19.67 2.87 23.41
C ALA A 16 -19.07 3.38 24.71
N ASN A 17 -18.78 2.48 25.64
CA ASN A 17 -17.95 2.81 26.79
C ASN A 17 -16.58 3.22 26.22
N SER A 18 -16.41 4.52 25.97
CA SER A 18 -15.25 5.09 25.28
C SER A 18 -13.93 4.69 25.92
N THR A 19 -13.97 4.45 27.23
CA THR A 19 -12.89 3.90 28.03
C THR A 19 -12.55 2.45 27.67
N SER A 20 -13.54 1.56 27.51
CA SER A 20 -13.36 0.16 27.12
C SER A 20 -12.77 0.03 25.71
N ASP A 21 -13.28 0.82 24.77
CA ASP A 21 -12.75 0.88 23.39
C ASP A 21 -11.29 1.33 23.37
N ARG A 22 -10.91 2.30 24.21
CA ARG A 22 -9.54 2.77 24.33
C ARG A 22 -8.61 1.67 24.86
N TYR A 23 -9.01 0.96 25.91
CA TYR A 23 -8.21 -0.15 26.45
C TYR A 23 -8.05 -1.27 25.42
N LEU A 24 -9.09 -1.60 24.67
CA LEU A 24 -9.03 -2.57 23.59
C LEU A 24 -8.03 -2.15 22.49
N GLN A 25 -8.05 -0.89 22.06
CA GLN A 25 -7.12 -0.38 21.06
C GLN A 25 -5.67 -0.42 21.55
N ILE A 26 -5.43 -0.04 22.81
CA ILE A 26 -4.12 -0.14 23.46
C ILE A 26 -3.66 -1.60 23.49
N LEU A 27 -4.54 -2.52 23.88
CA LEU A 27 -4.24 -3.94 23.95
C LEU A 27 -3.90 -4.51 22.56
N LEU A 28 -4.71 -4.21 21.53
CA LEU A 28 -4.45 -4.59 20.14
C LEU A 28 -3.08 -4.10 19.67
N PHE A 29 -2.76 -2.84 19.95
CA PHE A 29 -1.48 -2.23 19.60
C PHE A 29 -0.33 -2.93 20.31
N ILE A 30 -0.40 -3.08 21.63
CA ILE A 30 0.65 -3.70 22.43
C ILE A 30 0.89 -5.16 22.02
N CYS A 31 -0.18 -5.96 21.88
CA CYS A 31 -0.06 -7.36 21.44
C CYS A 31 0.54 -7.45 20.04
N GLY A 32 0.05 -6.65 19.09
CA GLY A 32 0.57 -6.63 17.72
C GLY A 32 2.05 -6.22 17.65
N LEU A 33 2.48 -5.28 18.50
CA LEU A 33 3.86 -4.82 18.60
C LEU A 33 4.76 -5.87 19.25
N ILE A 34 4.37 -6.41 20.41
CA ILE A 34 5.15 -7.42 21.14
C ILE A 34 5.39 -8.65 20.28
N LEU A 35 4.36 -9.15 19.59
CA LEU A 35 4.52 -10.35 18.75
C LEU A 35 5.44 -10.12 17.56
N ARG A 36 5.28 -9.00 16.85
CA ARG A 36 6.12 -8.68 15.68
C ARG A 36 7.55 -8.34 16.09
N PHE A 37 7.73 -7.48 17.07
CA PHE A 37 9.06 -7.09 17.53
C PHE A 37 9.76 -8.25 18.26
N GLY A 38 9.04 -9.05 19.04
CA GLY A 38 9.53 -10.29 19.60
C GLY A 38 9.99 -11.27 18.52
N PHE A 39 9.25 -11.39 17.42
CA PHE A 39 9.68 -12.17 16.25
C PHE A 39 10.98 -11.63 15.63
N VAL A 40 11.11 -10.31 15.47
CA VAL A 40 12.33 -9.65 14.96
C VAL A 40 13.53 -9.99 15.82
N LEU A 41 13.39 -9.92 17.15
CA LEU A 41 14.46 -10.25 18.09
C LEU A 41 14.80 -11.75 18.07
N TRP A 42 13.78 -12.61 18.04
CA TRP A 42 13.97 -14.05 18.03
C TRP A 42 14.64 -14.55 16.75
N LYS A 43 14.18 -14.09 15.58
CA LYS A 43 14.74 -14.45 14.27
C LYS A 43 15.93 -13.61 13.85
N LYS A 44 16.27 -12.57 14.62
CA LYS A 44 17.36 -11.62 14.32
C LYS A 44 17.29 -11.08 12.90
N THR A 45 16.10 -10.70 12.44
CA THR A 45 15.87 -10.23 11.07
C THR A 45 16.57 -8.89 10.75
N TYR A 46 17.05 -8.19 11.79
CA TYR A 46 17.87 -6.99 11.68
C TYR A 46 19.35 -7.29 11.42
N VAL A 47 19.79 -8.53 11.62
CA VAL A 47 21.16 -8.97 11.36
C VAL A 47 21.29 -9.35 9.88
N ARG A 48 22.39 -8.92 9.26
CA ARG A 48 22.68 -9.25 7.86
C ARG A 48 22.72 -10.76 7.67
N ALA A 49 21.96 -11.26 6.69
CA ALA A 49 21.96 -12.68 6.35
C ALA A 49 23.37 -13.13 5.89
N PRO A 50 23.87 -14.30 6.36
CA PRO A 50 25.13 -14.86 5.91
C PRO A 50 25.16 -15.00 4.37
N GLY A 51 26.23 -14.53 3.74
CA GLY A 51 26.41 -14.57 2.28
C GLY A 51 25.68 -13.48 1.49
N SER A 52 24.98 -12.54 2.13
CA SER A 52 24.43 -11.37 1.43
C SER A 52 25.56 -10.46 0.94
N ILE A 53 25.63 -10.20 -0.37
CA ILE A 53 26.64 -9.33 -0.99
C ILE A 53 26.25 -7.85 -0.84
N LEU A 54 24.95 -7.56 -0.92
CA LEU A 54 24.41 -6.20 -0.80
C LEU A 54 23.99 -5.86 0.64
N PRO A 55 24.06 -4.57 1.03
CA PRO A 55 23.44 -4.07 2.26
C PRO A 55 21.91 -4.20 2.26
N PHE A 56 21.27 -4.08 3.43
CA PHE A 56 19.81 -4.13 3.54
C PHE A 56 19.11 -2.92 2.91
N GLY A 57 17.80 -3.04 2.66
CA GLY A 57 16.93 -1.92 2.27
C GLY A 57 17.08 -1.42 0.83
N ALA A 58 17.89 -2.10 0.00
CA ALA A 58 17.96 -1.88 -1.46
C ALA A 58 18.05 -0.39 -1.83
N GLU A 59 17.25 0.07 -2.80
CA GLU A 59 17.31 1.42 -3.35
C GLU A 59 17.02 2.49 -2.29
N ILE A 60 16.10 2.21 -1.38
CA ILE A 60 15.71 3.12 -0.30
C ILE A 60 16.90 3.45 0.58
N CYS A 61 17.61 2.43 1.06
CA CYS A 61 18.74 2.64 1.96
C CYS A 61 19.97 3.16 1.21
N SER A 62 20.14 2.82 -0.08
CA SER A 62 21.19 3.42 -0.92
C SER A 62 21.00 4.93 -1.02
N ILE A 63 19.78 5.40 -1.32
CA ILE A 63 19.45 6.83 -1.35
C ILE A 63 19.68 7.46 0.03
N ALA A 64 19.24 6.79 1.10
CA ALA A 64 19.40 7.28 2.46
C ALA A 64 20.86 7.50 2.86
N GLU A 65 21.75 6.58 2.49
CA GLU A 65 23.20 6.72 2.68
C GLU A 65 23.73 8.00 2.01
N HIS A 66 23.37 8.24 0.75
CA HIS A 66 23.84 9.39 -0.01
C HIS A 66 23.30 10.72 0.56
N ILE A 67 22.06 10.72 1.08
CA ILE A 67 21.51 11.86 1.83
C ILE A 67 22.38 12.16 3.06
N VAL A 68 22.74 11.15 3.85
CA VAL A 68 23.56 11.33 5.06
C VAL A 68 24.98 11.79 4.73
N ARG A 69 25.54 11.33 3.60
CA ARG A 69 26.85 11.75 3.09
C ARG A 69 26.87 13.16 2.50
N GLY A 70 25.72 13.85 2.44
CA GLY A 70 25.62 15.20 1.89
C GLY A 70 25.54 15.26 0.36
N GLN A 71 25.32 14.13 -0.31
CA GLN A 71 25.22 14.02 -1.77
C GLN A 71 23.77 14.22 -2.27
N GLY A 72 22.85 14.58 -1.38
CA GLY A 72 21.44 14.80 -1.69
C GLY A 72 20.66 13.51 -1.97
N PHE A 73 19.49 13.66 -2.59
CA PHE A 73 18.65 12.52 -2.99
C PHE A 73 19.15 11.93 -4.32
N SER A 74 20.09 10.98 -4.23
CA SER A 74 20.88 10.46 -5.35
C SER A 74 21.14 8.95 -5.24
N ALA A 75 21.63 8.36 -6.33
CA ALA A 75 22.26 7.04 -6.38
C ALA A 75 21.44 5.88 -5.77
N PRO A 76 20.41 5.38 -6.48
CA PRO A 76 19.56 4.30 -5.98
C PRO A 76 20.23 2.92 -5.98
N PHE A 77 21.42 2.73 -6.56
CA PHE A 77 22.00 1.39 -6.78
C PHE A 77 23.40 1.20 -6.20
N TYR A 78 23.68 1.74 -5.01
CA TYR A 78 24.95 1.59 -4.26
C TYR A 78 26.21 2.09 -4.99
N GLN A 79 26.04 2.69 -6.16
CA GLN A 79 27.05 3.35 -6.94
C GLN A 79 26.59 4.78 -7.20
N ASP A 80 27.52 5.73 -7.11
CA ASP A 80 27.23 7.12 -7.45
C ASP A 80 26.84 7.22 -8.93
N THR A 81 25.56 7.49 -9.15
CA THR A 81 24.90 7.58 -10.45
C THR A 81 24.16 8.91 -10.60
N GLY A 82 24.47 9.87 -9.71
CA GLY A 82 23.86 11.20 -9.70
C GLY A 82 22.47 11.27 -9.07
N PRO A 83 21.81 12.45 -9.17
CA PRO A 83 20.49 12.68 -8.60
C PRO A 83 19.41 11.72 -9.13
N THR A 84 18.50 11.31 -8.26
CA THR A 84 17.46 10.33 -8.59
C THR A 84 16.05 10.76 -8.17
N ALA A 85 15.03 10.26 -8.85
CA ALA A 85 13.63 10.22 -8.40
C ALA A 85 13.08 8.78 -8.51
N TRP A 86 13.96 7.78 -8.40
CA TRP A 86 13.62 6.37 -8.57
C TRP A 86 12.61 5.85 -7.55
N ILE A 87 12.62 6.43 -6.33
CA ILE A 87 11.72 6.11 -5.22
C ILE A 87 11.11 7.40 -4.67
N ALA A 88 9.90 7.32 -4.12
CA ALA A 88 9.22 8.44 -3.47
C ALA A 88 9.94 8.84 -2.15
N PRO A 89 9.89 10.11 -1.74
CA PRO A 89 10.90 10.65 -0.83
C PRO A 89 10.73 10.33 0.66
N VAL A 90 9.50 10.08 1.14
CA VAL A 90 9.23 10.01 2.60
C VAL A 90 10.05 8.92 3.28
N TYR A 91 10.06 7.72 2.71
CA TYR A 91 10.71 6.58 3.36
C TYR A 91 12.25 6.63 3.27
N PRO A 92 12.88 7.03 2.14
CA PRO A 92 14.31 7.32 2.11
C PRO A 92 14.76 8.39 3.11
N TYR A 93 14.00 9.48 3.31
CA TYR A 93 14.33 10.47 4.33
C TYR A 93 14.18 9.93 5.76
N LEU A 94 13.20 9.07 6.02
CA LEU A 94 13.10 8.35 7.29
C LEU A 94 14.34 7.48 7.53
N CYS A 95 14.76 6.71 6.52
CA CYS A 95 15.98 5.91 6.60
C CYS A 95 17.24 6.78 6.81
N ALA A 96 17.32 7.93 6.13
CA ALA A 96 18.45 8.84 6.28
C ALA A 96 18.53 9.42 7.69
N LEU A 97 17.39 9.76 8.30
CA LEU A 97 17.32 10.22 9.68
C LEU A 97 17.85 9.15 10.66
N VAL A 98 17.45 7.89 10.48
CA VAL A 98 17.93 6.78 11.31
C VAL A 98 19.43 6.54 11.09
N PHE A 99 19.89 6.52 9.84
CA PHE A 99 21.31 6.34 9.51
C PHE A 99 22.19 7.45 10.08
N ARG A 100 21.68 8.69 10.13
CA ARG A 100 22.40 9.82 10.73
C ARG A 100 22.60 9.67 12.24
N ILE A 101 21.66 9.03 12.94
CA ILE A 101 21.69 8.88 14.41
C ILE A 101 22.43 7.59 14.83
N PHE A 102 22.16 6.48 14.14
CA PHE A 102 22.61 5.15 14.56
C PHE A 102 23.69 4.54 13.65
N GLY A 103 24.11 5.26 12.61
CA GLY A 103 25.14 4.83 11.67
C GLY A 103 24.60 4.18 10.40
N ILE A 104 25.25 4.46 9.28
CA ILE A 104 24.88 3.92 7.96
C ILE A 104 25.06 2.40 7.96
N TYR A 105 24.01 1.67 7.57
CA TYR A 105 23.96 0.19 7.52
C TYR A 105 24.34 -0.55 8.82
N SER A 106 24.27 0.10 9.99
CA SER A 106 24.50 -0.58 11.27
C SER A 106 23.33 -1.52 11.62
N GLU A 107 23.60 -2.55 12.41
CA GLU A 107 22.56 -3.44 12.95
C GLU A 107 21.55 -2.66 13.81
N THR A 108 22.00 -1.63 14.52
CA THR A 108 21.13 -0.73 15.29
C THR A 108 20.18 0.03 14.37
N SER A 109 20.67 0.57 13.24
CA SER A 109 19.82 1.23 12.25
C SER A 109 18.78 0.26 11.66
N ALA A 110 19.17 -0.98 11.34
CA ALA A 110 18.23 -2.00 10.87
C ALA A 110 17.16 -2.32 11.93
N LEU A 111 17.57 -2.51 13.19
CA LEU A 111 16.67 -2.81 14.30
C LEU A 111 15.68 -1.66 14.55
N VAL A 112 16.14 -0.41 14.51
CA VAL A 112 15.28 0.77 14.68
C VAL A 112 14.29 0.91 13.53
N LEU A 113 14.74 0.76 12.28
CA LEU A 113 13.86 0.84 11.10
C LEU A 113 12.79 -0.26 11.13
N ILE A 114 13.18 -1.50 11.40
CA ILE A 114 12.24 -2.62 11.55
C ILE A 114 11.30 -2.39 12.76
N GLY A 115 11.82 -1.85 13.87
CA GLY A 115 11.01 -1.47 15.03
C GLY A 115 9.92 -0.44 14.69
N ILE A 116 10.26 0.60 13.93
CA ILE A 116 9.29 1.59 13.42
C ILE A 116 8.23 0.91 12.54
N GLN A 117 8.63 -0.02 11.68
CA GLN A 117 7.67 -0.80 10.89
C GLN A 117 6.75 -1.65 11.77
N CYS A 118 7.27 -2.31 12.80
CA CYS A 118 6.45 -3.07 13.75
C CYS A 118 5.42 -2.17 14.47
N ILE A 119 5.80 -0.94 14.84
CA ILE A 119 4.90 0.06 15.42
C ILE A 119 3.78 0.43 14.42
N ILE A 120 4.13 0.73 13.17
CA ILE A 120 3.16 1.08 12.12
C ILE A 120 2.22 -0.11 11.83
N ALA A 121 2.75 -1.33 11.76
CA ALA A 121 1.97 -2.54 11.56
C ALA A 121 0.99 -2.81 12.72
N ALA A 122 1.41 -2.56 13.96
CA ALA A 122 0.54 -2.64 15.13
C ALA A 122 -0.56 -1.55 15.10
N ALA A 123 -0.21 -0.32 14.71
CA ALA A 123 -1.17 0.76 14.50
C ALA A 123 -2.16 0.45 13.37
N THR A 124 -1.74 -0.32 12.35
CA THR A 124 -2.64 -0.82 11.29
C THR A 124 -3.74 -1.72 11.86
N GLY A 125 -3.44 -2.55 12.88
CA GLY A 125 -4.48 -3.33 13.58
C GLY A 125 -5.54 -2.44 14.25
N VAL A 126 -5.11 -1.32 14.86
CA VAL A 126 -6.03 -0.32 15.43
C VAL A 126 -6.86 0.37 14.34
N ALA A 127 -6.24 0.68 13.19
CA ALA A 127 -6.94 1.24 12.04
C ALA A 127 -7.96 0.25 11.45
N ILE A 128 -7.63 -1.04 11.35
CA ILE A 128 -8.55 -2.11 10.91
C ILE A 128 -9.78 -2.15 11.81
N TYR A 129 -9.60 -2.16 13.14
CA TYR A 129 -10.72 -2.08 14.08
C TYR A 129 -11.55 -0.81 13.87
N GLY A 130 -10.87 0.34 13.74
CA GLY A 130 -11.48 1.66 13.53
C GLY A 130 -12.26 1.79 12.21
N LEU A 131 -11.81 1.13 11.15
CA LEU A 131 -12.45 1.10 9.84
C LEU A 131 -13.61 0.10 9.84
N GLY A 132 -13.39 -1.12 10.33
CA GLY A 132 -14.41 -2.17 10.41
C GLY A 132 -15.62 -1.75 11.24
N ARG A 133 -15.42 -1.13 12.41
CA ARG A 133 -16.52 -0.65 13.26
C ARG A 133 -17.40 0.42 12.58
N ARG A 134 -16.81 1.26 11.71
CA ARG A 134 -17.51 2.35 11.02
C ARG A 134 -18.25 1.87 9.76
N SER A 135 -17.78 0.79 9.16
CA SER A 135 -18.22 0.36 7.84
C SER A 135 -18.99 -0.96 7.84
N LEU A 136 -18.44 -1.99 8.50
CA LEU A 136 -18.87 -3.39 8.37
C LEU A 136 -19.42 -3.97 9.68
N GLY A 137 -19.31 -3.22 10.78
CA GLY A 137 -19.80 -3.58 12.11
C GLY A 137 -18.67 -3.83 13.12
N THR A 138 -18.96 -3.60 14.40
CA THR A 138 -17.96 -3.67 15.49
C THR A 138 -17.31 -5.05 15.61
N GLN A 139 -18.09 -6.13 15.51
CA GLN A 139 -17.56 -7.50 15.62
C GLN A 139 -16.65 -7.86 14.45
N VAL A 140 -17.00 -7.43 13.23
CA VAL A 140 -16.16 -7.60 12.04
C VAL A 140 -14.82 -6.90 12.22
N GLY A 141 -14.85 -5.62 12.64
CA GLY A 141 -13.64 -4.85 12.91
C GLY A 141 -12.77 -5.48 14.01
N LEU A 142 -13.40 -5.98 15.09
CA LEU A 142 -12.70 -6.62 16.21
C LEU A 142 -12.00 -7.91 15.77
N CYS A 143 -12.73 -8.82 15.11
CA CYS A 143 -12.17 -10.08 14.63
C CYS A 143 -11.05 -9.84 13.61
N ALA A 144 -11.26 -8.95 12.63
CA ALA A 144 -10.23 -8.63 11.64
C ALA A 144 -8.96 -8.05 12.28
N ALA A 145 -9.10 -7.14 13.26
CA ALA A 145 -7.98 -6.55 13.95
C ALA A 145 -7.18 -7.57 14.76
N TRP A 146 -7.85 -8.52 15.43
CA TRP A 146 -7.17 -9.60 16.14
C TRP A 146 -6.48 -10.59 15.22
N ILE A 147 -7.10 -10.97 14.09
CA ILE A 147 -6.45 -11.83 13.11
C ILE A 147 -5.21 -11.12 12.55
N TRP A 148 -5.30 -9.83 12.23
CA TRP A 148 -4.14 -9.04 11.82
C TRP A 148 -3.05 -9.01 12.89
N ALA A 149 -3.41 -8.71 14.15
CA ALA A 149 -2.45 -8.57 15.23
C ALA A 149 -1.71 -9.88 15.54
N LEU A 150 -2.41 -11.01 15.55
CA LEU A 150 -1.92 -12.30 16.03
C LEU A 150 -1.37 -13.21 14.92
N SER A 151 -1.85 -13.10 13.68
CA SER A 151 -1.48 -14.04 12.62
C SER A 151 -0.09 -13.74 12.05
N PRO A 152 0.85 -14.71 12.10
CA PRO A 152 2.16 -14.59 11.46
C PRO A 152 2.08 -14.36 9.95
N PHE A 153 0.93 -14.65 9.33
CA PHE A 153 0.68 -14.36 7.92
C PHE A 153 0.97 -12.89 7.58
N PHE A 154 0.62 -11.94 8.46
CA PHE A 154 0.80 -10.50 8.22
C PHE A 154 2.14 -9.96 8.76
N PHE A 155 3.08 -10.81 9.14
CA PHE A 155 4.34 -10.37 9.77
C PHE A 155 5.45 -10.14 8.74
N ARG A 156 5.42 -10.86 7.61
CA ARG A 156 6.50 -10.90 6.61
C ARG A 156 7.11 -9.53 6.31
N TRP A 157 6.32 -8.57 5.84
CA TRP A 157 6.84 -7.26 5.43
C TRP A 157 7.38 -6.43 6.59
N PRO A 158 6.61 -6.16 7.67
CA PRO A 158 7.10 -5.30 8.74
C PRO A 158 8.32 -5.86 9.48
N VAL A 159 8.50 -7.19 9.55
CA VAL A 159 9.59 -7.78 10.34
C VAL A 159 10.86 -8.07 9.56
N SER A 160 10.84 -8.06 8.22
CA SER A 160 11.97 -8.57 7.42
C SER A 160 12.37 -7.75 6.20
N TRP A 161 11.59 -6.75 5.81
CA TRP A 161 11.86 -5.98 4.60
C TRP A 161 11.70 -4.48 4.86
N ILE A 162 12.82 -3.75 4.89
CA ILE A 162 12.84 -2.29 5.14
C ILE A 162 12.35 -1.58 3.88
N TRP A 163 11.09 -1.17 3.88
CA TRP A 163 10.42 -0.52 2.75
C TRP A 163 9.10 0.17 3.15
N ASP A 164 8.50 0.93 2.24
CA ASP A 164 7.26 1.68 2.46
C ASP A 164 5.98 0.84 2.61
N PHE A 165 6.00 -0.48 2.40
CA PHE A 165 4.78 -1.31 2.31
C PHE A 165 3.92 -1.24 3.57
N THR A 166 4.56 -1.30 4.74
CA THR A 166 3.87 -1.25 6.04
C THR A 166 3.21 0.11 6.24
N ALA A 167 3.88 1.19 5.84
CA ALA A 167 3.34 2.55 5.88
C ALA A 167 2.19 2.71 4.88
N SER A 168 2.31 2.12 3.68
CA SER A 168 1.27 2.14 2.65
C SER A 168 -0.04 1.51 3.13
N ALA A 169 0.02 0.32 3.75
CA ALA A 169 -1.15 -0.36 4.33
C ALA A 169 -1.81 0.50 5.43
N PHE A 170 -1.00 1.03 6.36
CA PHE A 170 -1.51 1.90 7.42
C PHE A 170 -2.19 3.16 6.87
N LEU A 171 -1.51 3.88 5.96
CA LEU A 171 -1.99 5.14 5.43
C LEU A 171 -3.26 4.95 4.59
N LEU A 172 -3.40 3.85 3.85
CA LEU A 172 -4.63 3.54 3.12
C LEU A 172 -5.81 3.33 4.07
N SER A 173 -5.64 2.52 5.12
CA SER A 173 -6.70 2.32 6.11
C SER A 173 -7.05 3.61 6.87
N VAL A 174 -6.05 4.44 7.20
CA VAL A 174 -6.27 5.76 7.81
C VAL A 174 -7.01 6.71 6.88
N VAL A 175 -6.63 6.79 5.60
CA VAL A 175 -7.32 7.69 4.66
C VAL A 175 -8.75 7.24 4.42
N PHE A 176 -9.05 5.93 4.46
CA PHE A 176 -10.43 5.43 4.40
C PHE A 176 -11.24 5.86 5.63
N ILE A 177 -10.68 5.75 6.84
CA ILE A 177 -11.32 6.27 8.06
C ILE A 177 -11.61 7.76 7.93
N VAL A 178 -10.61 8.55 7.51
CA VAL A 178 -10.77 10.01 7.34
C VAL A 178 -11.79 10.31 6.26
N THR A 179 -11.81 9.56 5.15
CA THR A 179 -12.82 9.69 4.09
C THR A 179 -14.23 9.52 4.65
N LEU A 180 -14.45 8.52 5.51
CA LEU A 180 -15.74 8.30 6.18
C LEU A 180 -16.10 9.43 7.15
N ASP A 181 -15.12 9.94 7.90
CA ASP A 181 -15.32 11.03 8.86
C ASP A 181 -15.60 12.36 8.14
N VAL A 182 -14.95 12.64 7.00
CA VAL A 182 -15.22 13.82 6.15
C VAL A 182 -16.61 13.72 5.55
N ALA A 183 -17.00 12.55 5.03
CA ALA A 183 -18.33 12.33 4.47
C ALA A 183 -19.45 12.59 5.51
N GLU A 184 -19.21 12.23 6.78
CA GLU A 184 -20.20 12.40 7.86
C GLU A 184 -20.26 13.79 8.44
N LYS A 185 -19.09 14.36 8.80
CA LYS A 185 -19.00 15.59 9.59
C LYS A 185 -18.78 16.82 8.73
N ASN A 186 -18.25 16.65 7.51
CA ASN A 186 -18.02 17.69 6.52
C ASN A 186 -17.35 18.96 7.07
N SER A 187 -16.35 18.81 7.94
CA SER A 187 -15.67 19.95 8.58
C SER A 187 -14.40 20.36 7.82
N ARG A 188 -14.07 21.65 7.83
CA ARG A 188 -12.86 22.18 7.17
C ARG A 188 -11.58 21.50 7.65
N ARG A 189 -11.47 21.23 8.96
CA ARG A 189 -10.32 20.53 9.56
C ARG A 189 -10.15 19.12 8.99
N LEU A 190 -11.25 18.38 8.79
CA LEU A 190 -11.19 17.04 8.21
C LEU A 190 -10.82 17.07 6.73
N TRP A 191 -11.32 18.04 5.96
CA TRP A 191 -10.92 18.23 4.56
C TRP A 191 -9.43 18.57 4.42
N LEU A 192 -8.90 19.45 5.28
CA LEU A 192 -7.46 19.73 5.33
C LEU A 192 -6.65 18.49 5.71
N ALA A 193 -7.08 17.75 6.74
CA ALA A 193 -6.43 16.49 7.11
C ALA A 193 -6.46 15.47 5.96
N PHE A 194 -7.57 15.39 5.21
CA PHE A 194 -7.73 14.51 4.06
C PHE A 194 -6.74 14.85 2.93
N GLY A 195 -6.61 16.13 2.57
CA GLY A 195 -5.61 16.58 1.58
C GLY A 195 -4.17 16.33 2.03
N ALA A 196 -3.87 16.58 3.32
CA ALA A 196 -2.54 16.34 3.89
C ALA A 196 -2.16 14.86 3.92
N ILE A 197 -3.09 13.97 4.29
CA ILE A 197 -2.87 12.52 4.29
C ILE A 197 -2.65 12.02 2.86
N TRP A 198 -3.41 12.49 1.88
CA TRP A 198 -3.17 12.13 0.48
C TRP A 198 -1.81 12.62 -0.03
N ALA A 199 -1.34 13.79 0.39
CA ALA A 199 0.00 14.26 0.04
C ALA A 199 1.09 13.36 0.64
N LEU A 200 0.93 12.98 1.91
CA LEU A 200 1.82 12.03 2.56
C LEU A 200 1.82 10.66 1.85
N ILE A 201 0.64 10.16 1.46
CA ILE A 201 0.51 8.93 0.67
C ILE A 201 1.25 9.07 -0.66
N ALA A 202 1.04 10.15 -1.40
CA ALA A 202 1.68 10.38 -2.70
C ALA A 202 3.22 10.37 -2.62
N LEU A 203 3.75 10.96 -1.55
CA LEU A 203 5.19 11.04 -1.28
C LEU A 203 5.76 9.78 -0.59
N THR A 204 4.91 8.85 -0.18
CA THR A 204 5.30 7.54 0.40
C THR A 204 5.22 6.44 -0.66
N ASN A 205 4.06 6.29 -1.29
CA ASN A 205 3.81 5.31 -2.34
C ASN A 205 2.77 5.84 -3.34
N PRO A 206 3.19 6.31 -4.53
CA PRO A 206 2.30 6.90 -5.52
C PRO A 206 1.33 5.91 -6.17
N ALA A 207 1.54 4.59 -6.06
CA ALA A 207 0.60 3.61 -6.60
C ALA A 207 -0.79 3.71 -5.94
N LEU A 208 -0.85 4.13 -4.67
CA LEU A 208 -2.09 4.37 -3.94
C LEU A 208 -2.91 5.55 -4.49
N LEU A 209 -2.31 6.45 -5.28
CA LEU A 209 -3.04 7.54 -5.92
C LEU A 209 -4.10 7.06 -6.92
N SER A 210 -3.99 5.81 -7.39
CA SER A 210 -5.04 5.15 -8.18
C SER A 210 -6.40 5.12 -7.46
N VAL A 211 -6.40 5.07 -6.12
CA VAL A 211 -7.61 5.04 -5.27
C VAL A 211 -8.11 6.45 -4.92
N MET A 212 -7.25 7.47 -5.01
CA MET A 212 -7.55 8.84 -4.59
C MET A 212 -8.84 9.40 -5.22
N PRO A 213 -9.07 9.32 -6.55
CA PRO A 213 -10.28 9.87 -7.16
C PRO A 213 -11.57 9.30 -6.55
N PHE A 214 -11.56 8.02 -6.17
CA PHE A 214 -12.72 7.33 -5.60
C PHE A 214 -13.03 7.80 -4.18
N THR A 215 -12.00 8.16 -3.40
CA THR A 215 -12.20 8.73 -2.06
C THR A 215 -12.80 10.14 -2.13
N PHE A 216 -12.32 10.99 -3.04
CA PHE A 216 -12.89 12.32 -3.28
C PHE A 216 -14.32 12.22 -3.85
N ALA A 217 -14.54 11.33 -4.82
CA ALA A 217 -15.85 11.09 -5.39
C ALA A 217 -16.85 10.58 -4.36
N TYR A 218 -16.44 9.67 -3.46
CA TYR A 218 -17.28 9.18 -2.37
C TYR A 218 -17.73 10.32 -1.44
N VAL A 219 -16.80 11.16 -0.98
CA VAL A 219 -17.12 12.28 -0.09
C VAL A 219 -18.00 13.31 -0.80
N GLY A 220 -17.70 13.62 -2.06
CA GLY A 220 -18.50 14.52 -2.89
C GLY A 220 -19.91 13.99 -3.10
N PHE A 221 -20.05 12.70 -3.43
CA PHE A 221 -21.34 12.02 -3.61
C PHE A 221 -22.19 12.05 -2.33
N VAL A 222 -21.64 11.66 -1.19
CA VAL A 222 -22.37 11.64 0.10
C VAL A 222 -22.81 13.04 0.49
N ASN A 223 -21.93 14.04 0.42
CA ASN A 223 -22.29 15.41 0.79
C ASN A 223 -23.22 16.08 -0.23
N HIS A 224 -23.08 15.78 -1.52
CA HIS A 224 -24.01 16.25 -2.55
C HIS A 224 -25.43 15.74 -2.30
N ARG A 225 -25.59 14.44 -2.02
CA ARG A 225 -26.89 13.86 -1.69
C ARG A 225 -27.49 14.43 -0.40
N ALA A 226 -26.64 14.80 0.56
CA ALA A 226 -27.06 15.46 1.78
C ALA A 226 -27.28 16.98 1.63
N LEU A 227 -27.20 17.53 0.40
CA LEU A 227 -27.30 18.97 0.11
C LEU A 227 -26.32 19.84 0.90
N ARG A 228 -25.16 19.29 1.29
CA ARG A 228 -24.11 19.98 2.04
C ARG A 228 -23.11 20.61 1.07
N ARG A 229 -22.55 21.77 1.44
CA ARG A 229 -21.46 22.39 0.66
C ARG A 229 -20.21 21.51 0.74
N TRP A 230 -19.75 21.01 -0.40
CA TRP A 230 -18.59 20.11 -0.48
C TRP A 230 -17.51 20.60 -1.46
N LEU A 231 -17.88 21.33 -2.52
CA LEU A 231 -16.94 21.79 -3.54
C LEU A 231 -15.83 22.69 -2.96
N ALA A 232 -16.18 23.76 -2.23
CA ALA A 232 -15.20 24.67 -1.65
C ALA A 232 -14.19 23.97 -0.70
N PRO A 233 -14.61 23.16 0.30
CA PRO A 233 -13.65 22.47 1.15
C PRO A 233 -12.90 21.34 0.43
N MET A 234 -13.48 20.72 -0.61
CA MET A 234 -12.77 19.80 -1.48
C MET A 234 -11.64 20.49 -2.26
N THR A 235 -11.92 21.67 -2.84
CA THR A 235 -10.90 22.49 -3.50
C THR A 235 -9.80 22.88 -2.51
N LEU A 236 -10.14 23.24 -1.28
CA LEU A 236 -9.17 23.54 -0.23
C LEU A 236 -8.27 22.33 0.09
N ALA A 237 -8.83 21.13 0.17
CA ALA A 237 -8.06 19.90 0.36
C ALA A 237 -7.12 19.63 -0.82
N GLY A 238 -7.59 19.86 -2.06
CA GLY A 238 -6.79 19.74 -3.28
C GLY A 238 -5.65 20.76 -3.36
N VAL A 239 -5.89 22.01 -2.97
CA VAL A 239 -4.85 23.05 -2.88
C VAL A 239 -3.80 22.69 -1.84
N LEU A 240 -4.21 22.24 -0.65
CA LEU A 240 -3.25 21.80 0.37
C LEU A 240 -2.45 20.58 -0.10
N PHE A 241 -3.11 19.60 -0.73
CA PHE A 241 -2.43 18.45 -1.34
C PHE A 241 -1.35 18.94 -2.33
N ALA A 242 -1.71 19.80 -3.27
CA ALA A 242 -0.79 20.35 -4.27
C ALA A 242 0.38 21.10 -3.61
N ALA A 243 0.11 21.94 -2.62
CA ALA A 243 1.14 22.70 -1.90
C ALA A 243 2.12 21.82 -1.10
N LEU A 244 1.66 20.68 -0.58
CA LEU A 244 2.52 19.76 0.18
C LEU A 244 3.36 18.86 -0.72
N VAL A 245 2.88 18.52 -1.92
CA VAL A 245 3.66 17.72 -2.88
C VAL A 245 4.57 18.58 -3.75
N SER A 246 4.25 19.87 -3.93
CA SER A 246 4.98 20.76 -4.84
C SER A 246 6.48 20.88 -4.56
N PRO A 247 7.01 20.88 -3.32
CA PRO A 247 8.46 20.96 -3.12
C PRO A 247 9.22 19.80 -3.78
N TRP A 248 8.65 18.58 -3.73
CA TRP A 248 9.23 17.42 -4.39
C TRP A 248 9.14 17.53 -5.92
N LEU A 249 7.99 17.94 -6.44
CA LEU A 249 7.77 18.12 -7.88
C LEU A 249 8.69 19.20 -8.47
N ILE A 250 8.82 20.34 -7.79
CA ILE A 250 9.70 21.45 -8.17
C ILE A 250 11.15 20.99 -8.15
N ARG A 251 11.59 20.30 -7.08
CA ARG A 251 12.94 19.74 -7.02
C ARG A 251 13.21 18.84 -8.22
N ASN A 252 12.27 17.95 -8.53
CA ASN A 252 12.42 17.00 -9.62
C ASN A 252 12.53 17.71 -10.97
N GLU A 253 11.69 18.71 -11.22
CA GLU A 253 11.76 19.51 -12.45
C GLU A 253 13.09 20.26 -12.58
N LEU A 254 13.57 20.90 -11.51
CA LEU A 254 14.85 21.60 -11.50
C LEU A 254 16.04 20.66 -11.71
N VAL A 255 16.00 19.47 -11.12
CA VAL A 255 17.11 18.48 -11.20
C VAL A 255 17.15 17.78 -12.55
N PHE A 256 16.00 17.45 -13.13
CA PHE A 256 15.93 16.68 -14.38
C PHE A 256 15.70 17.54 -15.63
N GLY A 257 15.50 18.85 -15.46
CA GLY A 257 15.17 19.77 -16.55
C GLY A 257 13.83 19.48 -17.23
N ARG A 258 12.97 18.68 -16.58
CA ARG A 258 11.64 18.29 -17.07
C ARG A 258 10.74 17.83 -15.93
N PRO A 259 9.41 17.92 -16.07
CA PRO A 259 8.49 17.42 -15.06
C PRO A 259 8.67 15.92 -14.80
N VAL A 260 9.01 15.58 -13.55
CA VAL A 260 8.99 14.22 -13.02
C VAL A 260 8.15 14.25 -11.76
N PHE A 261 7.08 13.45 -11.73
CA PHE A 261 6.12 13.47 -10.64
C PHE A 261 6.67 12.81 -9.36
N PHE A 262 5.96 11.85 -8.79
CA PHE A 262 6.34 11.26 -7.51
C PHE A 262 7.52 10.28 -7.61
N ARG A 263 7.56 9.50 -8.69
CA ARG A 263 8.53 8.43 -8.94
C ARG A 263 8.77 8.28 -10.44
N SER A 264 10.03 8.19 -10.86
CA SER A 264 10.42 8.16 -12.28
C SER A 264 10.37 6.76 -12.92
N ASN A 265 10.55 5.72 -12.11
CA ASN A 265 10.95 4.41 -12.62
C ASN A 265 9.83 3.53 -13.21
N TYR A 266 8.60 4.06 -13.32
CA TYR A 266 7.44 3.29 -13.76
C TYR A 266 7.68 2.55 -15.08
N TRP A 267 8.27 3.21 -16.08
CA TRP A 267 8.50 2.59 -17.39
C TRP A 267 9.56 1.50 -17.37
N PHE A 268 10.51 1.57 -16.45
CA PHE A 268 11.45 0.49 -16.23
C PHE A 268 10.77 -0.70 -15.55
N GLU A 269 9.99 -0.46 -14.49
CA GLU A 269 9.20 -1.52 -13.83
C GLU A 269 8.20 -2.16 -14.80
N PHE A 270 7.61 -1.37 -15.70
CA PHE A 270 6.76 -1.86 -16.76
C PHE A 270 7.55 -2.77 -17.71
N HIS A 271 8.74 -2.36 -18.15
CA HIS A 271 9.59 -3.18 -19.01
C HIS A 271 9.93 -4.53 -18.37
N LEU A 272 10.20 -4.61 -17.07
CA LEU A 272 10.56 -5.87 -16.39
C LEU A 272 9.56 -7.02 -16.61
N GLY A 273 8.29 -6.71 -16.84
CA GLY A 273 7.24 -7.68 -17.17
C GLY A 273 6.79 -7.67 -18.63
N ASN A 274 7.29 -6.75 -19.47
CA ASN A 274 6.76 -6.48 -20.81
C ASN A 274 7.87 -6.36 -21.86
N TYR A 275 8.42 -7.51 -22.23
CA TYR A 275 9.30 -7.69 -23.38
C TYR A 275 8.98 -9.05 -24.03
N HIS A 276 9.41 -9.24 -25.28
CA HIS A 276 9.16 -10.49 -26.00
C HIS A 276 9.81 -11.68 -25.28
N PHE A 277 9.05 -12.74 -25.02
CA PHE A 277 9.43 -13.89 -24.17
C PHE A 277 9.59 -13.56 -22.67
N SER A 278 8.98 -12.47 -22.19
CA SER A 278 8.88 -12.24 -20.75
C SER A 278 8.06 -13.35 -20.09
N ASN A 279 8.46 -13.73 -18.88
CA ASN A 279 7.65 -14.60 -18.02
C ASN A 279 6.56 -13.81 -17.25
N GLY A 280 6.50 -12.49 -17.41
CA GLY A 280 5.53 -11.61 -16.76
C GLY A 280 5.71 -11.41 -15.25
N MET A 281 6.77 -11.96 -14.65
CA MET A 281 6.99 -11.96 -13.19
C MET A 281 8.03 -10.94 -12.71
N GLY A 282 8.56 -10.11 -13.61
CA GLY A 282 9.56 -9.08 -13.30
C GLY A 282 10.95 -9.68 -13.10
N TYR A 283 11.65 -9.95 -14.21
CA TYR A 283 12.94 -10.66 -14.17
C TYR A 283 14.01 -9.84 -13.44
N ALA A 284 14.40 -10.29 -12.25
CA ALA A 284 15.40 -9.60 -11.42
C ALA A 284 16.79 -9.52 -12.07
N GLY A 285 17.10 -10.44 -13.00
CA GLY A 285 18.38 -10.50 -13.71
C GLY A 285 18.60 -9.37 -14.72
N ILE A 286 17.61 -8.53 -15.00
CA ILE A 286 17.75 -7.29 -15.78
C ILE A 286 17.55 -6.02 -14.92
N HIS A 287 17.58 -6.16 -13.59
CA HIS A 287 17.49 -5.04 -12.67
C HIS A 287 18.87 -4.41 -12.43
N PRO A 288 19.05 -3.07 -12.51
CA PRO A 288 20.35 -2.42 -12.26
C PRO A 288 20.98 -2.81 -10.91
N GLY A 289 20.16 -3.01 -9.88
CA GLY A 289 20.63 -3.48 -8.57
C GLY A 289 21.27 -4.89 -8.55
N LEU A 290 21.08 -5.70 -9.60
CA LEU A 290 21.59 -7.08 -9.69
C LEU A 290 22.34 -7.39 -11.00
N ASN A 291 22.23 -6.53 -12.01
CA ASN A 291 22.88 -6.69 -13.31
C ASN A 291 23.88 -5.55 -13.56
N PRO A 292 25.20 -5.85 -13.54
CA PRO A 292 26.25 -4.83 -13.74
C PRO A 292 26.17 -4.12 -15.09
N GLY A 293 25.74 -4.80 -16.15
CA GLY A 293 25.58 -4.19 -17.47
C GLY A 293 24.44 -3.17 -17.50
N GLU A 294 23.33 -3.47 -16.83
CA GLU A 294 22.21 -2.52 -16.68
C GLU A 294 22.57 -1.35 -15.78
N LEU A 295 23.32 -1.60 -14.70
CA LEU A 295 23.86 -0.53 -13.86
C LEU A 295 24.80 0.39 -14.65
N GLN A 296 25.68 -0.18 -15.48
CA GLN A 296 26.58 0.60 -16.33
C GLN A 296 25.81 1.47 -17.34
N LYS A 297 24.75 0.93 -17.97
CA LYS A 297 23.86 1.70 -18.84
C LYS A 297 23.18 2.84 -18.08
N TYR A 298 22.61 2.54 -16.92
CA TYR A 298 21.96 3.55 -16.07
C TYR A 298 22.93 4.67 -15.68
N ALA A 299 24.13 4.31 -15.23
CA ALA A 299 25.19 5.26 -14.87
C ALA A 299 25.63 6.12 -16.05
N ALA A 300 25.82 5.52 -17.23
CA ALA A 300 26.29 6.21 -18.42
C ALA A 300 25.22 7.11 -19.07
N TRP A 301 23.96 6.69 -19.03
CA TRP A 301 22.87 7.41 -19.70
C TRP A 301 22.19 8.44 -18.79
N GLY A 302 22.28 8.25 -17.47
CA GLY A 302 21.47 8.95 -16.49
C GLY A 302 20.03 8.45 -16.45
N GLU A 303 19.37 8.69 -15.32
CA GLU A 303 18.04 8.13 -15.03
C GLU A 303 17.00 8.45 -16.11
N MET A 304 16.91 9.70 -16.54
CA MET A 304 15.85 10.13 -17.46
C MET A 304 15.95 9.45 -18.83
N ARG A 305 17.16 9.37 -19.40
CA ARG A 305 17.39 8.72 -20.68
C ARG A 305 17.20 7.21 -20.56
N TYR A 306 17.63 6.60 -19.45
CA TYR A 306 17.40 5.19 -19.17
C TYR A 306 15.90 4.85 -19.13
N ILE A 307 15.11 5.65 -18.41
CA ILE A 307 13.65 5.48 -18.35
C ILE A 307 12.97 5.71 -19.70
N ASP A 308 13.40 6.73 -20.46
CA ASP A 308 12.83 7.00 -21.79
C ASP A 308 13.11 5.87 -22.78
N TYR A 309 14.29 5.26 -22.71
CA TYR A 309 14.63 4.08 -23.50
C TYR A 309 13.66 2.93 -23.21
N TYR A 310 13.47 2.57 -21.94
CA TYR A 310 12.55 1.48 -21.57
C TYR A 310 11.09 1.77 -21.86
N LYS A 311 10.69 3.05 -21.82
CA LYS A 311 9.39 3.49 -22.30
C LYS A 311 9.22 3.18 -23.79
N GLN A 312 10.20 3.57 -24.62
CA GLN A 312 10.14 3.35 -26.07
C GLN A 312 10.17 1.85 -26.40
N ASP A 313 11.05 1.09 -25.74
CA ASP A 313 11.17 -0.36 -25.91
C ASP A 313 9.87 -1.09 -25.53
N SER A 314 9.28 -0.75 -24.38
CA SER A 314 8.00 -1.31 -23.94
C SER A 314 6.84 -0.98 -24.88
N LEU A 315 6.79 0.25 -25.40
CA LEU A 315 5.79 0.64 -26.38
C LEU A 315 6.00 -0.06 -27.73
N ALA A 316 7.25 -0.33 -28.12
CA ALA A 316 7.57 -1.11 -29.31
C ALA A 316 7.12 -2.58 -29.14
N PHE A 317 7.35 -3.17 -27.97
CA PHE A 317 6.85 -4.49 -27.61
C PHE A 317 5.32 -4.58 -27.76
N ILE A 318 4.56 -3.65 -27.16
CA ILE A 318 3.09 -3.65 -27.24
C ILE A 318 2.61 -3.55 -28.70
N ARG A 319 3.24 -2.71 -29.51
CA ARG A 319 2.87 -2.54 -30.92
C ARG A 319 3.17 -3.78 -31.76
N LYS A 320 4.30 -4.44 -31.48
CA LYS A 320 4.77 -5.59 -32.25
C LYS A 320 4.13 -6.91 -31.80
N TYR A 321 3.78 -7.03 -30.52
CA TYR A 321 3.26 -8.25 -29.88
C TYR A 321 2.02 -7.97 -29.00
N PRO A 322 0.93 -7.39 -29.56
CA PRO A 322 -0.23 -7.00 -28.76
C PRO A 322 -0.94 -8.18 -28.10
N SER A 323 -0.99 -9.34 -28.76
CA SER A 323 -1.58 -10.56 -28.19
C SER A 323 -0.78 -11.09 -26.99
N GLU A 324 0.56 -11.05 -27.08
CA GLU A 324 1.45 -11.43 -25.97
C GLU A 324 1.26 -10.50 -24.77
N PHE A 325 1.17 -9.19 -25.01
CA PHE A 325 0.90 -8.22 -23.94
C PHE A 325 -0.44 -8.47 -23.23
N VAL A 326 -1.52 -8.75 -23.98
CA VAL A 326 -2.83 -9.08 -23.40
C VAL A 326 -2.74 -10.38 -22.58
N HIS A 327 -2.11 -11.42 -23.13
CA HIS A 327 -1.93 -12.70 -22.45
C HIS A 327 -1.14 -12.54 -21.14
N LEU A 328 0.00 -11.83 -21.18
CA LEU A 328 0.79 -11.55 -19.99
C LEU A 328 0.00 -10.75 -18.95
N THR A 329 -0.77 -9.74 -19.37
CA THR A 329 -1.59 -8.93 -18.48
C THR A 329 -2.68 -9.76 -17.77
N LEU A 330 -3.34 -10.68 -18.49
CA LEU A 330 -4.33 -11.58 -17.91
C LEU A 330 -3.70 -12.54 -16.89
N HIS A 331 -2.54 -13.12 -17.22
CA HIS A 331 -1.81 -13.99 -16.30
C HIS A 331 -1.34 -13.24 -15.06
N ARG A 332 -0.79 -12.04 -15.20
CA ARG A 332 -0.41 -11.19 -14.07
C ARG A 332 -1.58 -10.84 -13.17
N ALA A 333 -2.76 -10.59 -13.76
CA ALA A 333 -3.97 -10.36 -12.98
C ALA A 333 -4.33 -11.59 -12.13
N LEU A 334 -4.24 -12.80 -12.68
CA LEU A 334 -4.44 -14.04 -11.92
C LEU A 334 -3.35 -14.24 -10.85
N TRP A 335 -2.08 -14.08 -11.23
CA TRP A 335 -0.92 -14.30 -10.35
C TRP A 335 -0.87 -13.36 -9.15
N PHE A 336 -1.34 -12.12 -9.32
CA PHE A 336 -1.48 -11.17 -8.22
C PHE A 336 -2.39 -11.71 -7.10
N TRP A 337 -3.41 -12.51 -7.46
CA TRP A 337 -4.40 -13.01 -6.51
C TRP A 337 -4.12 -14.44 -6.02
N ASP A 338 -3.71 -15.35 -6.90
CA ASP A 338 -3.51 -16.77 -6.56
C ASP A 338 -2.16 -17.06 -5.90
N GLY A 339 -1.22 -16.11 -5.93
CA GLY A 339 0.11 -16.27 -5.36
C GLY A 339 1.04 -17.18 -6.17
N SER A 340 0.71 -17.53 -7.42
CA SER A 340 1.57 -18.31 -8.33
C SER A 340 2.95 -17.67 -8.53
N LEU A 341 3.03 -16.33 -8.41
CA LEU A 341 4.31 -15.61 -8.42
C LEU A 341 5.26 -16.05 -7.30
N LEU A 342 4.76 -16.59 -6.19
CA LEU A 342 5.59 -17.05 -5.06
C LEU A 342 6.43 -18.28 -5.43
N ILE A 343 6.04 -19.01 -6.49
CA ILE A 343 6.80 -20.16 -7.00
C ILE A 343 8.10 -19.70 -7.66
N TYR A 344 8.08 -18.51 -8.26
CA TYR A 344 9.25 -17.93 -8.93
C TYR A 344 10.34 -17.50 -7.95
N TRP A 345 9.94 -17.10 -6.74
CA TRP A 345 10.85 -16.60 -5.71
C TRP A 345 11.15 -17.72 -4.71
N THR A 346 12.35 -18.30 -4.79
CA THR A 346 12.77 -19.50 -4.05
C THR A 346 12.83 -19.37 -2.51
N ARG A 347 12.57 -18.18 -1.96
CA ARG A 347 12.64 -17.88 -0.52
C ARG A 347 11.44 -17.06 -0.04
N GLU A 348 10.27 -17.32 -0.60
CA GLU A 348 9.06 -16.66 -0.12
C GLU A 348 8.56 -17.22 1.21
N TRP A 349 7.90 -16.36 1.96
CA TRP A 349 7.36 -16.69 3.28
C TRP A 349 6.14 -17.60 3.21
N TRP A 350 5.39 -17.47 2.11
CA TRP A 350 4.17 -18.20 1.90
C TRP A 350 4.34 -19.15 0.72
N LYS A 351 3.64 -20.28 0.79
CA LYS A 351 3.31 -21.08 -0.38
C LYS A 351 2.07 -20.50 -1.06
N ALA A 352 1.89 -20.73 -2.35
CA ALA A 352 0.72 -20.24 -3.09
C ALA A 352 -0.62 -20.61 -2.39
N TRP A 353 -0.73 -21.82 -1.85
CA TRP A 353 -1.93 -22.29 -1.14
C TRP A 353 -2.23 -21.55 0.17
N GLU A 354 -1.24 -20.89 0.78
CA GLU A 354 -1.43 -20.03 1.95
C GLU A 354 -1.86 -18.62 1.55
N PHE A 355 -1.51 -18.19 0.33
CA PHE A 355 -1.69 -16.81 -0.14
C PHE A 355 -3.06 -16.53 -0.77
N TRP A 356 -3.56 -17.44 -1.62
CA TRP A 356 -4.81 -17.25 -2.35
C TRP A 356 -6.09 -17.24 -1.50
N PRO A 357 -6.19 -17.93 -0.33
CA PRO A 357 -7.44 -17.93 0.44
C PRO A 357 -7.90 -16.53 0.86
N LEU A 358 -6.97 -15.65 1.25
CA LEU A 358 -7.29 -14.26 1.57
C LEU A 358 -7.84 -13.51 0.35
N SER A 359 -7.29 -13.77 -0.84
CA SER A 359 -7.79 -13.19 -2.10
C SER A 359 -9.22 -13.68 -2.38
N LEU A 360 -9.47 -15.00 -2.32
CA LEU A 360 -10.80 -15.54 -2.59
C LEU A 360 -11.84 -14.98 -1.60
N LEU A 361 -11.54 -15.02 -0.30
CA LEU A 361 -12.46 -14.53 0.73
C LEU A 361 -12.70 -13.03 0.61
N GLY A 362 -11.67 -12.24 0.27
CA GLY A 362 -11.82 -10.81 -0.01
C GLY A 362 -12.70 -10.53 -1.23
N TRP A 363 -12.52 -11.27 -2.33
CA TRP A 363 -13.36 -11.16 -3.53
C TRP A 363 -14.81 -11.58 -3.26
N LEU A 364 -15.04 -12.68 -2.54
CA LEU A 364 -16.39 -13.08 -2.14
C LEU A 364 -17.02 -12.04 -1.20
N GLY A 365 -16.23 -11.47 -0.28
CA GLY A 365 -16.67 -10.39 0.60
C GLY A 365 -17.09 -9.13 -0.16
N ILE A 366 -16.37 -8.74 -1.21
CA ILE A 366 -16.76 -7.57 -2.02
C ILE A 366 -18.08 -7.81 -2.77
N LEU A 367 -18.38 -9.04 -3.23
CA LEU A 367 -19.67 -9.35 -3.86
C LEU A 367 -20.86 -9.05 -2.93
N PHE A 368 -20.73 -9.38 -1.64
CA PHE A 368 -21.75 -9.03 -0.64
C PHE A 368 -21.75 -7.53 -0.31
N ALA A 369 -20.57 -6.88 -0.28
CA ALA A 369 -20.51 -5.44 -0.09
C ALA A 369 -21.18 -4.66 -1.24
N LEU A 370 -21.10 -5.14 -2.48
CA LEU A 370 -21.75 -4.51 -3.64
C LEU A 370 -23.29 -4.61 -3.58
N THR A 371 -23.82 -5.70 -3.01
CA THR A 371 -25.26 -5.93 -2.89
C THR A 371 -25.85 -5.26 -1.66
N ARG A 372 -25.20 -5.42 -0.50
CA ARG A 372 -25.67 -4.85 0.80
C ARG A 372 -25.29 -3.39 0.99
N ARG A 373 -24.33 -2.90 0.20
CA ARG A 373 -23.83 -1.51 0.20
C ARG A 373 -23.57 -0.98 1.62
N PRO A 374 -22.78 -1.70 2.46
CA PRO A 374 -22.39 -1.19 3.76
C PRO A 374 -21.65 0.14 3.58
N ARG A 375 -21.63 0.95 4.63
CA ARG A 375 -21.00 2.27 4.58
C ARG A 375 -19.54 2.14 4.11
N GLY A 376 -19.14 2.98 3.14
CA GLY A 376 -17.80 2.93 2.55
C GLY A 376 -17.55 1.81 1.54
N TRP A 377 -18.56 1.07 1.08
CA TRP A 377 -18.40 -0.03 0.10
C TRP A 377 -17.63 0.38 -1.17
N LEU A 378 -17.83 1.60 -1.68
CA LEU A 378 -17.10 2.12 -2.84
C LEU A 378 -15.58 2.22 -2.60
N LEU A 379 -15.17 2.50 -1.36
CA LEU A 379 -13.74 2.58 -0.99
C LEU A 379 -13.11 1.20 -1.05
N PHE A 380 -13.78 0.19 -0.48
CA PHE A 380 -13.36 -1.21 -0.57
C PHE A 380 -13.33 -1.68 -2.03
N SER A 381 -14.32 -1.33 -2.85
CA SER A 381 -14.33 -1.65 -4.28
C SER A 381 -13.13 -1.03 -5.00
N ALA A 382 -12.81 0.24 -4.73
CA ALA A 382 -11.67 0.90 -5.35
C ALA A 382 -10.33 0.24 -4.94
N ALA A 383 -10.19 -0.14 -3.66
CA ALA A 383 -9.00 -0.85 -3.17
C ALA A 383 -8.82 -2.23 -3.84
N ILE A 384 -9.89 -2.99 -4.07
CA ILE A 384 -9.77 -4.34 -4.65
C ILE A 384 -9.69 -4.31 -6.18
N ILE A 385 -10.43 -3.41 -6.84
CA ILE A 385 -10.57 -3.42 -8.31
C ILE A 385 -9.56 -2.49 -8.97
N ILE A 386 -9.30 -1.31 -8.40
CA ILE A 386 -8.53 -0.25 -9.08
C ILE A 386 -7.06 -0.28 -8.68
N TYR A 387 -6.76 -0.38 -7.38
CA TYR A 387 -5.37 -0.36 -6.90
C TYR A 387 -4.46 -1.42 -7.54
N PRO A 388 -4.91 -2.64 -7.83
CA PRO A 388 -4.04 -3.64 -8.45
C PRO A 388 -3.69 -3.40 -9.93
N ILE A 389 -4.45 -2.56 -10.65
CA ILE A 389 -4.33 -2.39 -12.11
C ILE A 389 -2.91 -2.03 -12.56
N PRO A 390 -2.19 -1.08 -11.92
CA PRO A 390 -0.80 -0.78 -12.30
C PRO A 390 0.12 -2.02 -12.27
N TYR A 391 -0.13 -2.97 -11.37
CA TYR A 391 0.65 -4.20 -11.24
C TYR A 391 0.21 -5.29 -12.23
N TYR A 392 -1.04 -5.27 -12.69
CA TYR A 392 -1.47 -6.10 -13.82
C TYR A 392 -0.79 -5.67 -15.11
N LEU A 393 -0.56 -4.36 -15.27
CA LEU A 393 0.07 -3.79 -16.44
C LEU A 393 1.60 -3.95 -16.41
N ALA A 394 2.25 -3.66 -15.28
CA ALA A 394 3.70 -3.81 -15.12
C ALA A 394 4.07 -5.26 -14.78
N TYR A 395 4.15 -5.60 -13.50
CA TYR A 395 4.27 -6.97 -13.00
C TYR A 395 3.85 -7.07 -11.52
N PRO A 396 3.32 -8.23 -11.07
CA PRO A 396 2.93 -8.42 -9.69
C PRO A 396 4.10 -8.97 -8.86
N THR A 397 4.17 -8.53 -7.60
CA THR A 397 4.95 -9.18 -6.55
C THR A 397 4.13 -9.22 -5.28
N ALA A 398 4.36 -10.18 -4.40
CA ALA A 398 3.52 -10.38 -3.20
C ALA A 398 3.44 -9.13 -2.31
N LYS A 399 4.53 -8.35 -2.24
CA LYS A 399 4.60 -7.10 -1.47
C LYS A 399 3.63 -6.02 -1.95
N TYR A 400 3.27 -6.01 -3.24
CA TYR A 400 2.33 -5.03 -3.78
C TYR A 400 0.90 -5.24 -3.30
N ARG A 401 0.50 -6.47 -2.93
CA ARG A 401 -0.83 -6.73 -2.36
C ARG A 401 -0.95 -6.22 -0.91
N HIS A 402 0.16 -6.13 -0.17
CA HIS A 402 0.15 -5.81 1.26
C HIS A 402 -0.58 -4.50 1.59
N ALA A 403 -0.50 -3.50 0.72
CA ALA A 403 -1.16 -2.22 0.96
C ALA A 403 -2.70 -2.31 1.07
N ILE A 404 -3.31 -3.36 0.49
CA ILE A 404 -4.76 -3.61 0.54
C ILE A 404 -5.13 -4.84 1.40
N GLU A 405 -4.16 -5.48 2.05
CA GLU A 405 -4.43 -6.62 2.94
C GLU A 405 -5.32 -6.26 4.15
N PRO A 406 -5.22 -5.06 4.77
CA PRO A 406 -6.17 -4.60 5.79
C PRO A 406 -7.63 -4.60 5.30
N GLU A 407 -7.87 -4.18 4.06
CA GLU A 407 -9.19 -4.14 3.44
C GLU A 407 -9.66 -5.55 3.07
N LEU A 408 -8.77 -6.40 2.54
CA LEU A 408 -9.06 -7.81 2.23
C LEU A 408 -9.47 -8.60 3.46
N ILE A 409 -8.78 -8.44 4.60
CA ILE A 409 -9.13 -9.15 5.83
C ILE A 409 -10.47 -8.68 6.40
N LEU A 410 -10.77 -7.38 6.32
CA LEU A 410 -12.07 -6.84 6.69
C LEU A 410 -13.21 -7.44 5.86
N LEU A 411 -13.04 -7.51 4.53
CA LEU A 411 -14.01 -8.12 3.63
C LEU A 411 -14.16 -9.62 3.87
N SER A 412 -13.07 -10.31 4.17
CA SER A 412 -13.06 -11.75 4.47
C SER A 412 -13.84 -12.07 5.75
N VAL A 413 -13.62 -11.29 6.81
CA VAL A 413 -14.37 -11.45 8.07
C VAL A 413 -15.82 -11.03 7.86
N TYR A 414 -16.08 -9.95 7.13
CA TYR A 414 -17.44 -9.52 6.80
C TYR A 414 -18.24 -10.62 6.09
N LEU A 415 -17.64 -11.30 5.10
CA LEU A 415 -18.23 -12.46 4.44
C LEU A 415 -18.66 -13.53 5.45
N ALA A 416 -17.77 -13.91 6.38
CA ALA A 416 -18.07 -14.92 7.38
C ALA A 416 -19.27 -14.53 8.25
N PHE A 417 -19.35 -13.27 8.68
CA PHE A 417 -20.49 -12.76 9.46
C PHE A 417 -21.78 -12.71 8.66
N VAL A 418 -21.72 -12.32 7.38
CA VAL A 418 -22.88 -12.30 6.48
C VAL A 418 -23.42 -13.72 6.28
N VAL A 419 -22.57 -14.68 5.93
CA VAL A 419 -22.96 -16.08 5.70
C VAL A 419 -23.52 -16.70 6.98
N TRP A 420 -22.88 -16.46 8.12
CA TRP A 420 -23.36 -16.94 9.42
C TRP A 420 -24.75 -16.39 9.76
N GLY A 421 -25.00 -15.10 9.50
CA GLY A 421 -26.31 -14.48 9.68
C GLY A 421 -27.40 -15.13 8.84
N GLU A 422 -27.11 -15.41 7.57
CA GLU A 422 -28.06 -16.10 6.67
C GLU A 422 -28.36 -17.53 7.11
N ILE A 423 -27.34 -18.29 7.52
CA ILE A 423 -27.52 -19.67 8.03
C ILE A 423 -28.41 -19.67 9.28
N ARG A 424 -28.18 -18.75 10.22
CA ARG A 424 -29.03 -18.63 11.42
C ARG A 424 -30.47 -18.27 11.08
N ALA A 425 -30.68 -17.33 10.15
CA ALA A 425 -32.03 -16.93 9.74
C ALA A 425 -32.80 -18.10 9.10
N LEU A 426 -32.12 -18.95 8.31
CA LEU A 426 -32.72 -20.15 7.72
C LEU A 426 -33.03 -21.23 8.75
N ALA A 427 -32.17 -21.42 9.76
CA ALA A 427 -32.41 -22.37 10.84
C ALA A 427 -33.64 -21.98 11.68
N HIS A 428 -33.81 -20.69 11.98
CA HIS A 428 -34.96 -20.18 12.72
C HIS A 428 -36.28 -20.17 11.94
N ARG A 429 -36.26 -20.25 10.60
CA ARG A 429 -37.48 -20.38 9.78
C ARG A 429 -37.98 -21.82 9.64
N LYS A 430 -37.13 -22.81 9.97
CA LYS A 430 -37.45 -24.24 9.90
C LYS A 430 -37.84 -24.85 11.26
N ALA A 431 -37.54 -24.15 12.35
CA ALA A 431 -38.06 -24.42 13.69
C ALA A 431 -39.35 -23.64 13.89
#